data_AF-H5WKU4-F1
#
_entry.id   AF-H5WKU4-F1
#
_cell.length_a   1.000
_cell.length_b   1.000
_cell.length_c   1.000
_cell.angle_alpha   90.00
_cell.angle_beta   90.00
_cell.angle_gamma   90.00
#
_symmetry.space_group_name_H-M   'P 1'
#
loop_
_entity.id
_entity.type
_entity.pdbx_description
1 polymer ?
#
loop_
_entity_poly.entity_id
_entity_poly.type
_entity_poly.pdbx_seq_one_letter_code
_entity_poly.pdbx_strand_id
1 'polypeptide(L)'
;MTYQSRLLQSLDQQLQQCTDRTERSRLISRRAIHLARLNQLDEAKGEISKLRMELGTELDAGSGAWILLADGIISFFDFDIEKSFDRLRRSLGIGKSAGIISIVPLSSAWMAHIYFHKGDYESTVQNLQYSIGFSEVDDYPSRCRTAMVASNFHGFANQPDNARKWSNKARIHATAEGDEASLAALLFNITIYRVNEFRIASAFDLPLPSDYQSLLLELKSSLAFDELADGVALPRGPSILRAHTLVIEREFPEAVAMLRQGLSSGVVTFNRATVEADLAFALANIGEMEAAKEILSQARESISAAFDPDDLAFACARISGTYRMFGDLESGAQFLTQAKSHLREYRDLQEKLRLLSVNIPDPDSFE
;
A
#
# COMPACT_ATOMS: atom_id res chain seq x y z
N MET A 1 -2.19 1.92 -28.82
CA MET A 1 -3.51 2.49 -28.48
C MET A 1 -3.36 3.08 -27.10
N THR A 2 -3.65 4.35 -26.89
CA THR A 2 -3.61 4.95 -25.55
C THR A 2 -4.75 4.37 -24.74
N TYR A 3 -4.45 3.71 -23.62
CA TYR A 3 -5.46 3.19 -22.71
C TYR A 3 -6.28 4.37 -22.16
N GLN A 4 -7.61 4.30 -22.25
CA GLN A 4 -8.50 5.37 -21.79
C GLN A 4 -9.31 4.89 -20.57
N SER A 5 -9.03 5.48 -19.41
CA SER A 5 -9.69 5.16 -18.12
C SER A 5 -11.22 5.25 -18.22
N ARG A 6 -11.92 4.18 -17.82
CA ARG A 6 -13.40 4.14 -17.86
C ARG A 6 -14.02 5.08 -16.84
N LEU A 7 -13.46 5.16 -15.64
CA LEU A 7 -13.94 6.08 -14.61
C LEU A 7 -13.81 7.55 -15.04
N LEU A 8 -12.70 7.94 -15.67
CA LEU A 8 -12.55 9.32 -16.16
C LEU A 8 -13.62 9.66 -17.21
N GLN A 9 -13.88 8.77 -18.16
CA GLN A 9 -14.94 8.98 -19.16
C GLN A 9 -16.33 9.15 -18.51
N SER A 10 -16.65 8.32 -17.50
CA SER A 10 -17.92 8.40 -16.78
C SER A 10 -18.03 9.72 -16.00
N LEU A 11 -16.97 10.15 -15.32
CA LEU A 11 -16.94 11.43 -14.60
C LEU A 11 -17.05 12.62 -15.56
N ASP A 12 -16.39 12.57 -16.73
CA ASP A 12 -16.49 13.61 -17.76
C ASP A 12 -17.92 13.72 -18.30
N GLN A 13 -18.59 12.58 -18.54
CA GLN A 13 -19.98 12.56 -18.97
C GLN A 13 -20.93 13.14 -17.90
N GLN A 14 -20.74 12.78 -16.63
CA GLN A 14 -21.51 13.33 -15.52
C GLN A 14 -21.29 14.83 -15.37
N LEU A 15 -20.04 15.31 -15.51
CA LEU A 15 -19.70 16.73 -15.45
C LEU A 15 -20.32 17.56 -16.57
N GLN A 16 -20.52 16.99 -17.75
CA GLN A 16 -21.21 17.67 -18.86
C GLN A 16 -22.71 17.86 -18.59
N GLN A 17 -23.31 16.96 -17.82
CA GLN A 17 -24.75 16.95 -17.50
C GLN A 17 -25.06 17.64 -16.17
N CYS A 18 -24.05 17.85 -15.31
CA CYS A 18 -24.21 18.40 -13.97
C CYS A 18 -24.36 19.92 -13.98
N THR A 19 -25.52 20.40 -13.53
CA THR A 19 -25.82 21.82 -13.35
C THR A 19 -25.74 22.27 -11.89
N ASP A 20 -25.86 21.34 -10.93
CA ASP A 20 -25.71 21.65 -9.51
C ASP A 20 -24.24 21.93 -9.17
N ARG A 21 -23.99 23.01 -8.43
CA ARG A 21 -22.65 23.51 -8.16
C ARG A 21 -21.89 22.63 -7.16
N THR A 22 -22.54 22.19 -6.11
CA THR A 22 -21.92 21.36 -5.07
C THR A 22 -21.60 19.98 -5.63
N GLU A 23 -22.52 19.42 -6.41
CA GLU A 23 -22.34 18.16 -7.10
C GLU A 23 -21.23 18.25 -8.17
N ARG A 24 -21.16 19.35 -8.91
CA ARG A 24 -20.06 19.61 -9.84
C ARG A 24 -18.71 19.63 -9.10
N SER A 25 -18.65 20.28 -7.94
CA SER A 25 -17.44 20.33 -7.10
C SER A 25 -17.03 18.93 -6.61
N ARG A 26 -18.00 18.10 -6.23
CA ARG A 26 -17.78 16.68 -5.90
C ARG A 26 -17.20 15.92 -7.09
N LEU A 27 -17.80 16.04 -8.27
CA LEU A 27 -17.37 15.32 -9.48
C LEU A 27 -15.95 15.73 -9.92
N ILE A 28 -15.63 17.03 -9.91
CA ILE A 28 -14.27 17.52 -10.21
C ILE A 28 -13.28 16.97 -9.17
N SER A 29 -13.65 16.99 -7.89
CA SER A 29 -12.79 16.45 -6.82
C SER A 29 -12.53 14.95 -6.99
N ARG A 30 -13.55 14.17 -7.37
CA ARG A 30 -13.40 12.74 -7.69
C ARG A 30 -12.51 12.51 -8.90
N ARG A 31 -12.65 13.33 -9.94
CA ARG A 31 -11.80 13.25 -11.14
C ARG A 31 -10.34 13.54 -10.80
N ALA A 32 -10.06 14.59 -10.05
CA ALA A 32 -8.71 14.92 -9.56
C ALA A 32 -8.11 13.82 -8.68
N ILE A 33 -8.92 13.20 -7.79
CA ILE A 33 -8.49 12.04 -7.00
C ILE A 33 -8.06 10.88 -7.91
N HIS A 34 -8.84 10.58 -8.95
CA HIS A 34 -8.51 9.50 -9.88
C HIS A 34 -7.25 9.80 -10.69
N LEU A 35 -7.10 11.04 -11.18
CA LEU A 35 -5.88 11.49 -11.87
C LEU A 35 -4.64 11.36 -10.98
N ALA A 36 -4.73 11.72 -9.70
CA ALA A 36 -3.62 11.55 -8.76
C ALA A 36 -3.21 10.09 -8.60
N ARG A 37 -4.19 9.19 -8.59
CA ARG A 37 -3.97 7.73 -8.51
C ARG A 37 -3.43 7.14 -9.80
N LEU A 38 -3.65 7.83 -10.91
CA LEU A 38 -3.00 7.59 -12.18
C LEU A 38 -1.67 8.37 -12.29
N ASN A 39 -1.08 8.83 -11.19
CA ASN A 39 0.18 9.57 -11.17
C ASN A 39 0.20 10.83 -12.09
N GLN A 40 -0.98 11.36 -12.44
CA GLN A 40 -1.16 12.60 -13.20
C GLN A 40 -1.30 13.79 -12.23
N LEU A 41 -0.29 13.97 -11.36
CA LEU A 41 -0.35 14.89 -10.23
C LEU A 41 -0.52 16.36 -10.65
N ASP A 42 0.12 16.78 -11.74
CA ASP A 42 0.03 18.16 -12.22
C ASP A 42 -1.39 18.49 -12.74
N GLU A 43 -2.02 17.55 -13.44
CA GLU A 43 -3.40 17.70 -13.91
C GLU A 43 -4.38 17.75 -12.73
N ALA A 44 -4.23 16.82 -11.77
CA ALA A 44 -5.04 16.78 -10.55
C ALA A 44 -4.93 18.08 -9.72
N LYS A 45 -3.70 18.57 -9.49
CA LYS A 45 -3.44 19.84 -8.79
C LYS A 45 -4.03 21.03 -9.56
N GLY A 46 -3.93 21.00 -10.89
CA GLY A 46 -4.49 22.02 -11.78
C GLY A 46 -6.01 22.12 -11.67
N GLU A 47 -6.71 20.99 -11.61
CA GLU A 47 -8.18 20.96 -11.44
C GLU A 47 -8.65 21.53 -10.14
N ILE A 48 -8.05 21.10 -9.02
CA ILE A 48 -8.45 21.61 -7.71
C ILE A 48 -8.14 23.11 -7.59
N SER A 49 -7.05 23.56 -8.21
CA SER A 49 -6.71 24.99 -8.25
C SER A 49 -7.73 25.80 -9.05
N LYS A 50 -8.15 25.31 -10.23
CA LYS A 50 -9.19 25.95 -11.04
C LYS A 50 -10.53 25.99 -10.30
N LEU A 51 -10.95 24.87 -9.71
CA LEU A 51 -12.18 24.79 -8.93
C LEU A 51 -12.20 25.82 -7.79
N ARG A 52 -11.09 25.96 -7.05
CA ARG A 52 -10.98 26.98 -6.00
C ARG A 52 -11.14 28.40 -6.52
N MET A 53 -10.53 28.71 -7.67
CA MET A 53 -10.64 30.03 -8.30
C MET A 53 -12.07 30.30 -8.78
N GLU A 54 -12.74 29.30 -9.35
CA GLU A 54 -14.14 29.40 -9.81
C GLU A 54 -15.12 29.60 -8.65
N LEU A 55 -14.88 28.94 -7.52
CA LEU A 55 -15.74 29.07 -6.33
C LEU A 55 -15.50 30.38 -5.57
N GLY A 56 -14.24 30.83 -5.48
CA GLY A 56 -13.87 32.11 -4.88
C GLY A 56 -14.50 32.34 -3.50
N THR A 57 -15.20 33.46 -3.33
CA THR A 57 -15.89 33.83 -2.08
C THR A 57 -17.19 33.06 -1.82
N GLU A 58 -17.67 32.30 -2.80
CA GLU A 58 -18.93 31.55 -2.72
C GLU A 58 -18.70 30.07 -2.37
N LEU A 59 -17.53 29.74 -1.80
CA LEU A 59 -17.18 28.41 -1.37
C LEU A 59 -18.07 27.95 -0.20
N ASP A 60 -18.99 27.03 -0.49
CA ASP A 60 -19.80 26.36 0.54
C ASP A 60 -19.00 25.26 1.25
N ALA A 61 -19.51 24.83 2.43
CA ALA A 61 -18.86 23.81 3.25
C ALA A 61 -18.73 22.46 2.53
N GLY A 62 -19.70 22.08 1.70
CA GLY A 62 -19.70 20.85 0.90
C GLY A 62 -18.57 20.85 -0.12
N SER A 63 -18.53 21.88 -0.95
CA SER A 63 -17.47 22.05 -1.95
C SER A 63 -16.08 22.17 -1.30
N GLY A 64 -15.97 22.90 -0.18
CA GLY A 64 -14.74 23.02 0.58
C GLY A 64 -14.23 21.71 1.16
N ALA A 65 -15.13 20.85 1.66
CA ALA A 65 -14.78 19.54 2.17
C ALA A 65 -14.26 18.62 1.05
N TRP A 66 -14.94 18.56 -0.10
CA TRP A 66 -14.52 17.77 -1.26
C TRP A 66 -13.16 18.19 -1.80
N ILE A 67 -12.91 19.50 -1.86
CA ILE A 67 -11.60 20.05 -2.21
C ILE A 67 -10.52 19.60 -1.23
N LEU A 68 -10.79 19.61 0.08
CA LEU A 68 -9.83 19.17 1.10
C LEU A 68 -9.55 17.66 1.00
N LEU A 69 -10.57 16.84 0.72
CA LEU A 69 -10.41 15.41 0.47
C LEU A 69 -9.50 15.17 -0.73
N ALA A 70 -9.77 15.83 -1.86
CA ALA A 70 -8.95 15.68 -3.06
C ALA A 70 -7.51 16.14 -2.84
N ASP A 71 -7.31 17.30 -2.23
CA ASP A 71 -5.98 17.80 -1.86
C ASP A 71 -5.20 16.82 -0.98
N GLY A 72 -5.90 16.21 -0.01
CA GLY A 72 -5.31 15.25 0.90
C GLY A 72 -4.83 13.99 0.17
N ILE A 73 -5.64 13.47 -0.75
CA ILE A 73 -5.27 12.29 -1.55
C ILE A 73 -4.19 12.63 -2.58
N ILE A 74 -4.26 13.80 -3.23
CA ILE A 74 -3.19 14.29 -4.11
C ILE A 74 -1.87 14.37 -3.35
N SER A 75 -1.88 14.95 -2.13
CA SER A 75 -0.68 15.07 -1.30
C SER A 75 -0.14 13.70 -0.87
N PHE A 76 -1.00 12.70 -0.68
CA PHE A 76 -0.58 11.32 -0.42
C PHE A 76 0.24 10.75 -1.59
N PHE A 77 -0.24 10.91 -2.83
CA PHE A 77 0.49 10.44 -4.02
C PHE A 77 1.69 11.32 -4.38
N ASP A 78 1.76 12.54 -3.85
CA ASP A 78 2.93 13.43 -3.89
C ASP A 78 3.95 13.13 -2.78
N PHE A 79 3.72 12.07 -1.99
CA PHE A 79 4.52 11.66 -0.82
C PHE A 79 4.61 12.69 0.32
N ASP A 80 3.73 13.68 0.35
CA ASP A 80 3.58 14.66 1.45
C ASP A 80 2.52 14.14 2.44
N ILE A 81 2.93 13.17 3.27
CA ILE A 81 2.04 12.46 4.20
C ILE A 81 1.51 13.38 5.31
N GLU A 82 2.28 14.36 5.76
CA GLU A 82 1.85 15.30 6.79
C GLU A 82 0.73 16.21 6.29
N LYS A 83 0.90 16.78 5.09
CA LYS A 83 -0.14 17.58 4.44
C LYS A 83 -1.36 16.73 4.09
N SER A 84 -1.15 15.51 3.59
CA SER A 84 -2.24 14.57 3.33
C SER A 84 -3.11 14.37 4.57
N PHE A 85 -2.47 14.06 5.70
CA PHE A 85 -3.14 13.83 6.98
C PHE A 85 -3.91 15.08 7.47
N ASP A 86 -3.30 16.27 7.42
CA ASP A 86 -3.98 17.51 7.81
C ASP A 86 -5.24 17.77 6.96
N ARG A 87 -5.12 17.63 5.64
CA ARG A 87 -6.23 17.90 4.69
C ARG A 87 -7.37 16.90 4.86
N LEU A 88 -7.06 15.61 4.94
CA LEU A 88 -8.07 14.56 5.17
C LEU A 88 -8.78 14.72 6.51
N ARG A 89 -8.04 15.03 7.57
CA ARG A 89 -8.62 15.28 8.90
C ARG A 89 -9.58 16.47 8.88
N ARG A 90 -9.22 17.56 8.18
CA ARG A 90 -10.11 18.74 8.04
C ARG A 90 -11.34 18.42 7.20
N SER A 91 -11.18 17.69 6.09
CA SER A 91 -12.31 17.19 5.29
C SER A 91 -13.30 16.40 6.15
N LEU A 92 -12.80 15.42 6.90
CA LEU A 92 -13.61 14.60 7.80
C LEU A 92 -14.29 15.46 8.89
N GLY A 93 -13.57 16.42 9.47
CA GLY A 93 -14.09 17.33 10.49
C GLY A 93 -15.24 18.19 9.98
N ILE A 94 -15.11 18.79 8.80
CA ILE A 94 -16.17 19.57 8.15
C ILE A 94 -17.34 18.67 7.79
N GLY A 95 -17.08 17.50 7.21
CA GLY A 95 -18.11 16.52 6.86
C GLY A 95 -18.98 16.16 8.06
N LYS A 96 -18.36 15.87 9.21
CA LYS A 96 -19.07 15.55 10.45
C LYS A 96 -19.82 16.76 11.04
N SER A 97 -19.20 17.94 11.09
CA SER A 97 -19.81 19.10 11.77
C SER A 97 -20.91 19.78 10.95
N ALA A 98 -20.81 19.75 9.61
CA ALA A 98 -21.79 20.33 8.70
C ALA A 98 -22.83 19.32 8.20
N GLY A 99 -22.76 18.06 8.64
CA GLY A 99 -23.72 17.01 8.24
C GLY A 99 -23.61 16.60 6.77
N ILE A 100 -22.44 16.76 6.14
CA ILE A 100 -22.18 16.35 4.75
C ILE A 100 -21.78 14.87 4.77
N ILE A 101 -22.78 14.00 4.90
CA ILE A 101 -22.55 12.57 5.15
C ILE A 101 -21.78 11.91 4.00
N SER A 102 -21.98 12.35 2.75
CA SER A 102 -21.36 11.77 1.55
C SER A 102 -19.83 11.83 1.51
N ILE A 103 -19.19 12.65 2.34
CA ILE A 103 -17.71 12.75 2.39
C ILE A 103 -17.08 11.96 3.54
N VAL A 104 -17.88 11.65 4.56
CA VAL A 104 -17.41 11.04 5.81
C VAL A 104 -16.83 9.64 5.55
N PRO A 105 -17.47 8.75 4.76
CA PRO A 105 -16.95 7.41 4.53
C PRO A 105 -15.61 7.39 3.82
N LEU A 106 -15.47 8.14 2.72
CA LEU A 106 -14.22 8.16 1.94
C LEU A 106 -13.08 8.80 2.74
N SER A 107 -13.36 9.91 3.43
CA SER A 107 -12.36 10.56 4.28
C SER A 107 -11.91 9.62 5.41
N SER A 108 -12.85 8.91 6.06
CA SER A 108 -12.53 7.94 7.10
C SER A 108 -11.70 6.77 6.54
N ALA A 109 -12.04 6.25 5.36
CA ALA A 109 -11.31 5.15 4.74
C ALA A 109 -9.83 5.52 4.44
N TRP A 110 -9.58 6.75 3.97
CA TRP A 110 -8.22 7.25 3.76
C TRP A 110 -7.49 7.56 5.06
N MET A 111 -8.18 8.07 6.09
CA MET A 111 -7.59 8.22 7.42
C MET A 111 -7.18 6.87 8.01
N ALA A 112 -8.02 5.84 7.87
CA ALA A 112 -7.69 4.48 8.29
C ALA A 112 -6.41 3.97 7.61
N HIS A 113 -6.27 4.20 6.31
CA HIS A 113 -5.06 3.85 5.56
C HIS A 113 -3.80 4.52 6.14
N ILE A 114 -3.86 5.82 6.43
CA ILE A 114 -2.71 6.55 6.98
C ILE A 114 -2.38 6.09 8.40
N TYR A 115 -3.39 5.88 9.25
CA TYR A 115 -3.19 5.37 10.60
C TYR A 115 -2.56 3.98 10.60
N PHE A 116 -2.97 3.11 9.67
CA PHE A 116 -2.42 1.77 9.54
C PHE A 116 -0.91 1.81 9.29
N HIS A 117 -0.45 2.65 8.35
CA HIS A 117 0.97 2.82 8.06
C HIS A 117 1.75 3.58 9.14
N LYS A 118 1.07 4.28 10.05
CA LYS A 118 1.68 4.90 11.24
C LYS A 118 1.75 3.95 12.45
N GLY A 119 1.22 2.73 12.33
CA GLY A 119 1.13 1.78 13.43
C GLY A 119 0.04 2.12 14.47
N ASP A 120 -0.85 3.09 14.19
CA ASP A 120 -2.00 3.42 15.03
C ASP A 120 -3.21 2.56 14.62
N TYR A 121 -3.16 1.30 15.04
CA TYR A 121 -4.12 0.28 14.63
C TYR A 121 -5.50 0.50 15.26
N GLU A 122 -5.57 1.06 16.46
CA GLU A 122 -6.79 1.45 17.13
C GLU A 122 -7.54 2.53 16.34
N SER A 123 -6.85 3.61 15.93
CA SER A 123 -7.44 4.63 15.06
C SER A 123 -7.79 4.08 13.67
N THR A 124 -7.02 3.11 13.16
CA THR A 124 -7.35 2.42 11.91
C THR A 124 -8.72 1.75 11.99
N VAL A 125 -8.94 0.92 13.02
CA VAL A 125 -10.20 0.20 13.19
C VAL A 125 -11.37 1.13 13.45
N GLN A 126 -11.19 2.18 14.25
CA GLN A 126 -12.24 3.19 14.46
C GLN A 126 -12.66 3.85 13.13
N ASN A 127 -11.71 4.22 12.28
CA ASN A 127 -12.01 4.84 11.00
C ASN A 127 -12.62 3.85 9.99
N LEU A 128 -12.24 2.56 10.03
CA LEU A 128 -12.93 1.51 9.28
C LEU A 128 -14.39 1.38 9.71
N GLN A 129 -14.66 1.34 11.02
CA GLN A 129 -16.04 1.29 11.55
C GLN A 129 -16.87 2.50 11.11
N TYR A 130 -16.30 3.71 11.18
CA TYR A 130 -16.96 4.91 10.66
C TYR A 130 -17.24 4.82 9.17
N SER A 131 -16.26 4.40 8.37
CA SER A 131 -16.49 4.28 6.93
C SER A 131 -17.58 3.26 6.62
N ILE A 132 -17.56 2.12 7.32
CA ILE A 132 -18.54 1.05 7.13
C ILE A 132 -19.95 1.51 7.49
N GLY A 133 -20.10 2.13 8.66
CA GLY A 133 -21.40 2.54 9.17
C GLY A 133 -22.07 3.69 8.42
N PHE A 134 -21.33 4.47 7.63
CA PHE A 134 -21.86 5.65 6.93
C PHE A 134 -21.84 5.53 5.40
N SER A 135 -21.21 4.50 4.83
CA SER A 135 -21.18 4.31 3.37
C SER A 135 -22.52 3.84 2.83
N GLU A 136 -23.07 4.59 1.88
CA GLU A 136 -24.25 4.18 1.11
C GLU A 136 -23.94 2.98 0.20
N VAL A 137 -24.97 2.28 -0.27
CA VAL A 137 -24.85 1.02 -1.05
C VAL A 137 -24.12 1.25 -2.38
N ASP A 138 -24.31 2.41 -2.99
CA ASP A 138 -23.70 2.84 -4.25
C ASP A 138 -22.45 3.72 -4.06
N ASP A 139 -21.97 3.90 -2.82
CA ASP A 139 -20.70 4.59 -2.54
C ASP A 139 -19.49 3.66 -2.79
N TYR A 140 -19.34 3.23 -4.04
CA TYR A 140 -18.29 2.31 -4.46
C TYR A 140 -16.87 2.81 -4.13
N PRO A 141 -16.51 4.10 -4.26
CA PRO A 141 -15.18 4.57 -3.89
C PRO A 141 -14.84 4.37 -2.41
N SER A 142 -15.75 4.73 -1.51
CA SER A 142 -15.54 4.54 -0.07
C SER A 142 -15.49 3.07 0.29
N ARG A 143 -16.45 2.29 -0.23
CA ARG A 143 -16.51 0.86 0.04
C ARG A 143 -15.28 0.12 -0.47
N CYS A 144 -14.80 0.46 -1.66
CA CYS A 144 -13.56 -0.08 -2.21
C CYS A 144 -12.37 0.23 -1.28
N ARG A 145 -12.15 1.51 -0.92
CA ARG A 145 -11.00 1.90 -0.09
C ARG A 145 -11.05 1.25 1.29
N THR A 146 -12.22 1.20 1.90
CA THR A 146 -12.44 0.57 3.21
C THR A 146 -12.13 -0.92 3.16
N ALA A 147 -12.66 -1.62 2.16
CA ALA A 147 -12.38 -3.04 1.97
C ALA A 147 -10.90 -3.31 1.69
N MET A 148 -10.20 -2.44 0.94
CA MET A 148 -8.75 -2.54 0.75
C MET A 148 -7.99 -2.41 2.07
N VAL A 149 -8.31 -1.41 2.90
CA VAL A 149 -7.61 -1.21 4.18
C VAL A 149 -7.91 -2.35 5.16
N ALA A 150 -9.16 -2.84 5.22
CA ALA A 150 -9.50 -4.02 6.01
C ALA A 150 -8.76 -5.28 5.53
N SER A 151 -8.66 -5.48 4.21
CA SER A 151 -7.86 -6.57 3.62
C SER A 151 -6.40 -6.49 4.05
N ASN A 152 -5.79 -5.29 3.99
CA ASN A 152 -4.41 -5.06 4.42
C ASN A 152 -4.22 -5.37 5.90
N PHE A 153 -5.16 -4.90 6.74
CA PHE A 153 -5.15 -5.14 8.17
C PHE A 153 -5.17 -6.64 8.50
N HIS A 154 -6.10 -7.39 7.90
CA HIS A 154 -6.17 -8.84 8.10
C HIS A 154 -4.97 -9.59 7.50
N GLY A 155 -4.45 -9.12 6.36
CA GLY A 155 -3.23 -9.66 5.75
C GLY A 155 -2.03 -9.53 6.68
N PHE A 156 -1.83 -8.34 7.23
CA PHE A 156 -0.75 -8.05 8.17
C PHE A 156 -0.94 -8.78 9.51
N ALA A 157 -2.18 -8.97 9.98
CA ALA A 157 -2.53 -9.81 11.13
C ALA A 157 -2.40 -11.33 10.86
N ASN A 158 -1.95 -11.73 9.67
CA ASN A 158 -1.84 -13.11 9.22
C ASN A 158 -3.17 -13.88 9.38
N GLN A 159 -4.25 -13.30 8.85
CA GLN A 159 -5.59 -13.86 8.72
C GLN A 159 -5.98 -13.94 7.22
N PRO A 160 -5.36 -14.85 6.43
CA PRO A 160 -5.45 -14.85 4.98
C PRO A 160 -6.88 -15.04 4.45
N ASP A 161 -7.72 -15.81 5.14
CA ASP A 161 -9.12 -16.02 4.72
C ASP A 161 -9.94 -14.73 4.83
N ASN A 162 -9.79 -13.98 5.93
CA ASN A 162 -10.47 -12.69 6.11
C ASN A 162 -9.93 -11.64 5.14
N ALA A 163 -8.61 -11.60 4.93
CA ALA A 163 -8.01 -10.73 3.92
C ALA A 163 -8.58 -11.04 2.52
N ARG A 164 -8.78 -12.33 2.18
CA ARG A 164 -9.39 -12.73 0.91
C ARG A 164 -10.85 -12.28 0.78
N LYS A 165 -11.66 -12.41 1.84
CA LYS A 165 -13.04 -11.92 1.81
C LYS A 165 -13.11 -10.43 1.54
N TRP A 166 -12.32 -9.63 2.26
CA TRP A 166 -12.28 -8.18 2.10
C TRP A 166 -11.73 -7.73 0.75
N SER A 167 -10.66 -8.37 0.27
CA SER A 167 -10.14 -8.08 -1.07
C SER A 167 -11.13 -8.40 -2.19
N ASN A 168 -11.95 -9.46 -2.04
CA ASN A 168 -13.03 -9.71 -2.99
C ASN A 168 -14.08 -8.59 -2.99
N LYS A 169 -14.47 -8.06 -1.82
CA LYS A 169 -15.38 -6.90 -1.74
C LYS A 169 -14.76 -5.66 -2.39
N ALA A 170 -13.48 -5.38 -2.11
CA ALA A 170 -12.75 -4.29 -2.77
C ALA A 170 -12.76 -4.45 -4.30
N ARG A 171 -12.53 -5.65 -4.82
CA ARG A 171 -12.58 -5.94 -6.26
C ARG A 171 -13.97 -5.68 -6.85
N ILE A 172 -15.04 -6.10 -6.16
CA ILE A 172 -16.42 -5.89 -6.61
C ILE A 172 -16.69 -4.39 -6.75
N HIS A 173 -16.40 -3.59 -5.72
CA HIS A 173 -16.65 -2.15 -5.74
C HIS A 173 -15.77 -1.40 -6.75
N ALA A 174 -14.48 -1.75 -6.85
CA ALA A 174 -13.61 -1.17 -7.88
C ALA A 174 -14.09 -1.47 -9.30
N THR A 175 -14.62 -2.68 -9.53
CA THR A 175 -15.16 -3.08 -10.83
C THR A 175 -16.46 -2.34 -11.14
N ALA A 176 -17.36 -2.21 -10.15
CA ALA A 176 -18.62 -1.48 -10.29
C ALA A 176 -18.40 0.01 -10.59
N GLU A 177 -17.41 0.62 -9.96
CA GLU A 177 -16.98 2.00 -10.21
C GLU A 177 -16.27 2.16 -11.57
N GLY A 178 -15.66 1.09 -12.09
CA GLY A 178 -14.77 1.15 -13.26
C GLY A 178 -13.41 1.77 -12.93
N ASP A 179 -12.91 1.54 -11.72
CA ASP A 179 -11.68 2.11 -11.17
C ASP A 179 -10.51 1.12 -11.25
N GLU A 180 -9.77 1.16 -12.37
CA GLU A 180 -8.66 0.24 -12.59
C GLU A 180 -7.44 0.55 -11.73
N ALA A 181 -7.28 1.80 -11.30
CA ALA A 181 -6.22 2.18 -10.37
C ALA A 181 -6.44 1.51 -8.99
N SER A 182 -7.71 1.36 -8.54
CA SER A 182 -8.03 0.61 -7.31
C SER A 182 -7.70 -0.86 -7.48
N LEU A 183 -8.03 -1.44 -8.63
CA LEU A 183 -7.75 -2.84 -8.93
C LEU A 183 -6.25 -3.13 -8.92
N ALA A 184 -5.45 -2.30 -9.58
CA ALA A 184 -3.99 -2.44 -9.58
C ALA A 184 -3.41 -2.35 -8.15
N ALA A 185 -3.81 -1.31 -7.40
CA ALA A 185 -3.36 -1.14 -6.02
C ALA A 185 -3.79 -2.29 -5.09
N LEU A 186 -5.00 -2.83 -5.28
CA LEU A 186 -5.51 -3.97 -4.54
C LEU A 186 -4.67 -5.24 -4.79
N LEU A 187 -4.39 -5.56 -6.05
CA LEU A 187 -3.63 -6.76 -6.40
C LEU A 187 -2.20 -6.71 -5.82
N PHE A 188 -1.57 -5.54 -5.86
CA PHE A 188 -0.29 -5.32 -5.21
C PHE A 188 -0.36 -5.48 -3.68
N ASN A 189 -1.35 -4.87 -3.04
CA ASN A 189 -1.48 -4.94 -1.59
C ASN A 189 -1.75 -6.36 -1.06
N ILE A 190 -2.53 -7.18 -1.77
CA ILE A 190 -2.76 -8.58 -1.36
C ILE A 190 -1.47 -9.39 -1.45
N THR A 191 -0.65 -9.12 -2.48
CA THR A 191 0.56 -9.90 -2.75
C THR A 191 1.69 -9.52 -1.81
N ILE A 192 1.86 -8.25 -1.42
CA ILE A 192 2.99 -7.82 -0.60
C ILE A 192 3.04 -8.48 0.79
N TYR A 193 1.91 -8.57 1.52
CA TYR A 193 1.90 -9.18 2.85
C TYR A 193 2.18 -10.69 2.80
N ARG A 194 1.66 -11.38 1.78
CA ARG A 194 1.89 -12.83 1.61
C ARG A 194 3.32 -13.12 1.17
N VAL A 195 3.88 -12.32 0.26
CA VAL A 195 5.29 -12.41 -0.12
C VAL A 195 6.19 -12.15 1.09
N ASN A 196 5.84 -11.20 1.97
CA ASN A 196 6.62 -10.92 3.17
C ASN A 196 6.73 -12.14 4.10
N GLU A 197 5.62 -12.85 4.36
CA GLU A 197 5.65 -14.09 5.15
C GLU A 197 6.57 -15.15 4.52
N PHE A 198 6.58 -15.25 3.18
CA PHE A 198 7.46 -16.19 2.48
C PHE A 198 8.93 -15.76 2.51
N ARG A 199 9.19 -14.46 2.43
CA ARG A 199 10.53 -13.89 2.57
C ARG A 199 11.09 -14.18 3.95
N ILE A 200 10.29 -14.01 5.00
CA ILE A 200 10.66 -14.38 6.37
C ILE A 200 10.92 -15.89 6.45
N ALA A 201 9.99 -16.73 6.00
CA ALA A 201 10.20 -18.18 6.02
C ALA A 201 11.50 -18.60 5.32
N SER A 202 11.75 -18.05 4.12
CA SER A 202 12.99 -18.26 3.36
C SER A 202 14.23 -17.79 4.12
N ALA A 203 14.21 -16.61 4.74
CA ALA A 203 15.37 -16.07 5.46
C ALA A 203 15.73 -16.86 6.73
N PHE A 204 14.75 -17.53 7.33
CA PHE A 204 14.92 -18.40 8.49
C PHE A 204 15.11 -19.88 8.12
N ASP A 205 15.27 -20.21 6.84
CA ASP A 205 15.36 -21.60 6.33
C ASP A 205 14.17 -22.48 6.77
N LEU A 206 12.99 -21.88 6.90
CA LEU A 206 11.74 -22.57 7.25
C LEU A 206 11.05 -23.13 5.99
N PRO A 207 10.23 -24.19 6.12
CA PRO A 207 9.40 -24.66 5.02
C PRO A 207 8.50 -23.55 4.47
N LEU A 208 8.47 -23.41 3.15
CA LEU A 208 7.54 -22.49 2.49
C LEU A 208 6.10 -22.99 2.65
N PRO A 209 5.11 -22.09 2.78
CA PRO A 209 3.71 -22.47 2.84
C PRO A 209 3.24 -23.26 1.61
N SER A 210 2.29 -24.17 1.81
CA SER A 210 1.83 -25.12 0.78
C SER A 210 1.18 -24.46 -0.44
N ASP A 211 0.70 -23.23 -0.30
CA ASP A 211 0.05 -22.44 -1.34
C ASP A 211 1.01 -21.52 -2.12
N TYR A 212 2.34 -21.67 -1.90
CA TYR A 212 3.38 -20.85 -2.53
C TYR A 212 3.23 -20.72 -4.05
N GLN A 213 3.02 -21.83 -4.75
CA GLN A 213 2.90 -21.83 -6.22
C GLN A 213 1.66 -21.07 -6.71
N SER A 214 0.54 -21.17 -5.99
CA SER A 214 -0.67 -20.42 -6.31
C SER A 214 -0.46 -18.93 -6.10
N LEU A 215 0.22 -18.51 -5.03
CA LEU A 215 0.55 -17.10 -4.82
C LEU A 215 1.50 -16.57 -5.90
N LEU A 216 2.52 -17.35 -6.29
CA LEU A 216 3.43 -16.93 -7.36
C LEU A 216 2.68 -16.63 -8.67
N LEU A 217 1.67 -17.44 -8.99
CA LEU A 217 0.81 -17.20 -10.15
C LEU A 217 0.00 -15.91 -9.97
N GLU A 218 -0.62 -15.70 -8.80
CA GLU A 218 -1.35 -14.47 -8.48
C GLU A 218 -0.47 -13.22 -8.59
N LEU A 219 0.77 -13.30 -8.09
CA LEU A 219 1.75 -12.22 -8.21
C LEU A 219 2.11 -11.97 -9.67
N LYS A 220 2.44 -13.01 -10.45
CA LYS A 220 2.75 -12.87 -11.88
C LYS A 220 1.59 -12.22 -12.63
N SER A 221 0.34 -12.60 -12.32
CA SER A 221 -0.85 -11.96 -12.88
C SER A 221 -1.01 -10.50 -12.42
N SER A 222 -0.72 -10.18 -11.16
CA SER A 222 -0.74 -8.79 -10.66
C SER A 222 0.27 -7.91 -11.36
N LEU A 223 1.50 -8.40 -11.55
CA LEU A 223 2.57 -7.68 -12.24
C LEU A 223 2.22 -7.45 -13.71
N ALA A 224 1.71 -8.48 -14.39
CA ALA A 224 1.27 -8.36 -15.77
C ALA A 224 0.08 -7.39 -15.93
N PHE A 225 -0.83 -7.34 -14.96
CA PHE A 225 -1.93 -6.38 -14.95
C PHE A 225 -1.42 -4.93 -14.81
N ASP A 226 -0.45 -4.70 -13.94
CA ASP A 226 0.16 -3.38 -13.77
C ASP A 226 0.88 -2.93 -15.05
N GLU A 227 1.64 -3.82 -15.70
CA GLU A 227 2.27 -3.55 -17.01
C GLU A 227 1.24 -3.18 -18.08
N LEU A 228 0.10 -3.87 -18.13
CA LEU A 228 -1.00 -3.56 -19.06
C LEU A 228 -1.71 -2.24 -18.73
N ALA A 229 -1.66 -1.81 -17.47
CA ALA A 229 -2.15 -0.51 -17.01
C ALA A 229 -1.06 0.59 -17.11
N ASP A 230 -0.03 0.38 -17.94
CA ASP A 230 1.13 1.25 -18.17
C ASP A 230 1.94 1.57 -16.90
N GLY A 231 1.85 0.72 -15.86
CA GLY A 231 2.52 0.91 -14.57
C GLY A 231 2.10 2.20 -13.84
N VAL A 232 0.98 2.81 -14.25
CA VAL A 232 0.64 4.18 -13.88
C VAL A 232 0.23 4.29 -12.41
N ALA A 233 -0.38 3.24 -11.84
CA ALA A 233 -0.89 3.25 -10.47
C ALA A 233 0.21 2.97 -9.43
N LEU A 234 1.22 2.19 -9.77
CA LEU A 234 2.32 1.80 -8.88
C LEU A 234 3.64 1.78 -9.66
N PRO A 235 4.16 2.93 -10.09
CA PRO A 235 5.22 2.99 -11.10
C PRO A 235 6.50 2.21 -10.78
N ARG A 236 6.73 1.81 -9.52
CA ARG A 236 7.98 1.15 -9.09
C ARG A 236 7.86 0.10 -7.96
N GLY A 237 6.70 -0.09 -7.34
CA GLY A 237 6.50 -1.13 -6.31
C GLY A 237 6.57 -2.58 -6.85
N PRO A 238 5.92 -2.88 -7.99
CA PRO A 238 5.93 -4.17 -8.67
C PRO A 238 7.33 -4.73 -8.97
N SER A 239 8.31 -3.88 -9.32
CA SER A 239 9.66 -4.33 -9.69
C SER A 239 10.46 -4.86 -8.49
N ILE A 240 10.37 -4.19 -7.33
CA ILE A 240 11.02 -4.64 -6.09
C ILE A 240 10.36 -5.93 -5.58
N LEU A 241 9.03 -6.01 -5.62
CA LEU A 241 8.30 -7.21 -5.24
C LEU A 241 8.68 -8.41 -6.13
N ARG A 242 8.86 -8.17 -7.43
CA ARG A 242 9.38 -9.18 -8.37
C ARG A 242 10.80 -9.60 -8.01
N ALA A 243 11.68 -8.65 -7.68
CA ALA A 243 13.04 -8.94 -7.30
C ALA A 243 13.12 -9.82 -6.04
N HIS A 244 12.34 -9.53 -5.00
CA HIS A 244 12.26 -10.38 -3.81
C HIS A 244 11.77 -11.80 -4.13
N THR A 245 10.82 -11.91 -5.06
CA THR A 245 10.32 -13.21 -5.51
C THR A 245 11.40 -14.02 -6.22
N LEU A 246 12.21 -13.39 -7.06
CA LEU A 246 13.35 -14.04 -7.72
C LEU A 246 14.38 -14.55 -6.70
N VAL A 247 14.63 -13.82 -5.61
CA VAL A 247 15.49 -14.30 -4.50
C VAL A 247 14.91 -15.56 -3.85
N ILE A 248 13.59 -15.62 -3.63
CA ILE A 248 12.93 -16.82 -3.07
C ILE A 248 12.98 -17.99 -4.07
N GLU A 249 12.73 -17.72 -5.36
CA GLU A 249 12.82 -18.69 -6.46
C GLU A 249 14.28 -19.14 -6.73
N ARG A 250 15.28 -18.50 -6.10
CA ARG A 250 16.73 -18.71 -6.28
C ARG A 250 17.26 -18.35 -7.67
N GLU A 251 16.53 -17.51 -8.39
CA GLU A 251 16.94 -16.91 -9.66
C GLU A 251 17.83 -15.68 -9.38
N PHE A 252 19.01 -15.95 -8.81
CA PHE A 252 19.88 -14.91 -8.26
C PHE A 252 20.44 -13.91 -9.28
N PRO A 253 20.86 -14.30 -10.51
CA PRO A 253 21.38 -13.34 -11.49
C PRO A 253 20.33 -12.27 -11.86
N GLU A 254 19.10 -12.69 -12.11
CA GLU A 254 17.98 -11.81 -12.43
C GLU A 254 17.61 -10.94 -11.21
N ALA A 255 17.60 -11.53 -10.01
CA ALA A 255 17.35 -10.79 -8.78
C ALA A 255 18.38 -9.67 -8.57
N VAL A 256 19.68 -9.96 -8.75
CA VAL A 256 20.77 -8.98 -8.61
C VAL A 256 20.57 -7.80 -9.55
N ALA A 257 20.23 -8.05 -10.82
CA ALA A 257 19.98 -7.01 -11.80
C ALA A 257 18.83 -6.07 -11.36
N MET A 258 17.70 -6.65 -10.94
CA MET A 258 16.54 -5.87 -10.52
C MET A 258 16.78 -5.11 -9.20
N LEU A 259 17.43 -5.72 -8.21
CA LEU A 259 17.73 -5.07 -6.92
C LEU A 259 18.71 -3.90 -7.09
N ARG A 260 19.75 -4.03 -7.93
CA ARG A 260 20.69 -2.94 -8.25
C ARG A 260 19.98 -1.77 -8.94
N GLN A 261 19.06 -2.08 -9.86
CA GLN A 261 18.24 -1.05 -10.51
C GLN A 261 17.34 -0.34 -9.49
N GLY A 262 16.71 -1.08 -8.58
CA GLY A 262 15.90 -0.53 -7.50
C GLY A 262 16.68 0.46 -6.63
N LEU A 263 17.85 0.06 -6.13
CA LEU A 263 18.69 0.90 -5.27
C LEU A 263 19.24 2.15 -5.98
N SER A 264 19.66 2.03 -7.24
CA SER A 264 20.24 3.17 -7.98
C SER A 264 19.22 4.24 -8.34
N SER A 265 17.94 3.89 -8.43
CA SER A 265 16.87 4.84 -8.73
C SER A 265 16.49 5.78 -7.57
N GLY A 266 17.06 5.58 -6.37
CA GLY A 266 16.76 6.39 -5.18
C GLY A 266 15.36 6.16 -4.58
N VAL A 267 14.63 5.18 -5.10
CA VAL A 267 13.22 4.86 -4.76
C VAL A 267 13.10 4.10 -3.46
N VAL A 268 14.16 3.38 -3.07
CA VAL A 268 14.19 2.51 -1.90
C VAL A 268 14.72 3.30 -0.70
N THR A 269 13.83 4.04 -0.04
CA THR A 269 14.17 4.76 1.20
C THR A 269 13.63 4.04 2.44
N PHE A 270 12.38 3.58 2.40
CA PHE A 270 11.67 3.06 3.58
C PHE A 270 12.00 1.59 3.94
N ASN A 271 12.57 0.82 3.03
CA ASN A 271 12.94 -0.59 3.24
C ASN A 271 14.35 -0.92 2.71
N ARG A 272 15.23 0.08 2.70
CA ARG A 272 16.56 -0.01 2.10
C ARG A 272 17.37 -1.19 2.62
N ALA A 273 17.38 -1.41 3.93
CA ALA A 273 18.12 -2.52 4.52
C ALA A 273 17.63 -3.89 4.03
N THR A 274 16.33 -4.06 3.77
CA THR A 274 15.80 -5.37 3.31
C THR A 274 16.20 -5.65 1.87
N VAL A 275 16.22 -4.62 1.01
CA VAL A 275 16.68 -4.71 -0.38
C VAL A 275 18.19 -4.95 -0.45
N GLU A 276 18.98 -4.23 0.35
CA GLU A 276 20.43 -4.42 0.45
C GLU A 276 20.78 -5.81 1.01
N ALA A 277 20.06 -6.29 2.03
CA ALA A 277 20.28 -7.63 2.59
C ALA A 277 20.00 -8.73 1.55
N ASP A 278 18.91 -8.62 0.78
CA ASP A 278 18.61 -9.54 -0.32
C ASP A 278 19.68 -9.49 -1.41
N LEU A 279 20.16 -8.29 -1.77
CA LEU A 279 21.20 -8.13 -2.78
C LEU A 279 22.53 -8.75 -2.31
N ALA A 280 22.96 -8.50 -1.07
CA ALA A 280 24.16 -9.10 -0.51
C ALA A 280 24.09 -10.63 -0.52
N PHE A 281 22.94 -11.19 -0.14
CA PHE A 281 22.71 -12.64 -0.18
C PHE A 281 22.75 -13.19 -1.60
N ALA A 282 22.08 -12.55 -2.56
CA ALA A 282 22.07 -12.98 -3.96
C ALA A 282 23.46 -12.92 -4.59
N LEU A 283 24.24 -11.85 -4.32
CA LEU A 283 25.63 -11.70 -4.75
C LEU A 283 26.53 -12.81 -4.20
N ALA A 284 26.38 -13.15 -2.92
CA ALA A 284 27.12 -14.25 -2.32
C ALA A 284 26.78 -15.60 -2.99
N ASN A 285 25.53 -15.83 -3.38
CA ASN A 285 25.12 -17.09 -4.04
C ASN A 285 25.65 -17.23 -5.47
N ILE A 286 25.90 -16.11 -6.18
CA ILE A 286 26.51 -16.14 -7.52
C ILE A 286 28.04 -16.07 -7.50
N GLY A 287 28.67 -16.03 -6.32
CA GLY A 287 30.13 -16.01 -6.16
C GLY A 287 30.77 -14.62 -6.14
N GLU A 288 30.00 -13.53 -6.20
CA GLU A 288 30.50 -12.15 -6.13
C GLU A 288 30.78 -11.73 -4.66
N MET A 289 31.71 -12.42 -4.00
CA MET A 289 31.93 -12.32 -2.55
C MET A 289 32.33 -10.92 -2.05
N GLU A 290 33.21 -10.22 -2.78
CA GLU A 290 33.64 -8.88 -2.35
C GLU A 290 32.52 -7.84 -2.47
N ALA A 291 31.76 -7.88 -3.57
CA ALA A 291 30.58 -7.03 -3.72
C ALA A 291 29.52 -7.37 -2.67
N ALA A 292 29.33 -8.65 -2.36
CA ALA A 292 28.40 -9.09 -1.33
C ALA A 292 28.78 -8.54 0.06
N LYS A 293 30.07 -8.50 0.42
CA LYS A 293 30.54 -7.92 1.69
C LYS A 293 30.31 -6.41 1.76
N GLU A 294 30.55 -5.69 0.67
CA GLU A 294 30.31 -4.24 0.60
C GLU A 294 28.83 -3.93 0.84
N ILE A 295 27.94 -4.59 0.09
CA ILE A 295 26.49 -4.41 0.25
C ILE A 295 26.03 -4.89 1.63
N LEU A 296 26.61 -5.95 2.19
CA LEU A 296 26.28 -6.40 3.54
C LEU A 296 26.61 -5.33 4.60
N SER A 297 27.71 -4.60 4.43
CA SER A 297 28.05 -3.47 5.32
C SER A 297 27.00 -2.37 5.21
N GLN A 298 26.61 -2.01 3.99
CA GLN A 298 25.55 -1.01 3.75
C GLN A 298 24.22 -1.44 4.36
N ALA A 299 23.82 -2.70 4.17
CA ALA A 299 22.58 -3.24 4.74
C ALA A 299 22.53 -3.07 6.27
N ARG A 300 23.66 -3.28 6.97
CA ARG A 300 23.77 -3.11 8.41
C ARG A 300 23.65 -1.66 8.84
N GLU A 301 24.29 -0.75 8.12
CA GLU A 301 24.23 0.69 8.37
C GLU A 301 22.82 1.26 8.11
N SER A 302 22.11 0.68 7.15
CA SER A 302 20.73 1.04 6.80
C SER A 302 19.68 0.52 7.79
N ILE A 303 20.02 -0.35 8.75
CA ILE A 303 19.06 -0.81 9.77
C ILE A 303 18.69 0.39 10.65
N SER A 304 17.39 0.65 10.74
CA SER A 304 16.82 1.72 11.56
C SER A 304 15.83 1.14 12.55
N ALA A 305 15.85 1.63 13.79
CA ALA A 305 14.84 1.30 14.80
C ALA A 305 13.43 1.80 14.44
N ALA A 306 13.29 2.63 13.41
CA ALA A 306 12.00 3.08 12.88
C ALA A 306 11.34 2.09 11.91
N PHE A 307 12.01 0.99 11.55
CA PHE A 307 11.42 -0.03 10.69
C PHE A 307 10.45 -0.93 11.45
N ASP A 308 9.49 -1.47 10.71
CA ASP A 308 8.53 -2.43 11.26
C ASP A 308 9.25 -3.72 11.69
N PRO A 309 8.77 -4.41 12.75
CA PRO A 309 9.44 -5.58 13.29
C PRO A 309 9.63 -6.73 12.29
N ASP A 310 8.76 -6.88 11.29
CA ASP A 310 8.89 -7.88 10.23
C ASP A 310 10.04 -7.56 9.27
N ASP A 311 10.19 -6.31 8.86
CA ASP A 311 11.32 -5.86 8.03
C ASP A 311 12.65 -6.05 8.78
N LEU A 312 12.69 -5.74 10.08
CA LEU A 312 13.85 -5.97 10.94
C LEU A 312 14.17 -7.47 11.10
N ALA A 313 13.15 -8.29 11.37
CA ALA A 313 13.29 -9.73 11.48
C ALA A 313 13.88 -10.32 10.20
N PHE A 314 13.34 -9.91 9.06
CA PHE A 314 13.79 -10.34 7.75
C PHE A 314 15.23 -9.91 7.46
N ALA A 315 15.54 -8.60 7.59
CA ALA A 315 16.85 -8.06 7.26
C ALA A 315 17.95 -8.72 8.10
N CYS A 316 17.74 -8.83 9.42
CA CYS A 316 18.69 -9.48 10.32
C CYS A 316 18.85 -10.98 10.01
N ALA A 317 17.78 -11.71 9.68
CA ALA A 317 17.88 -13.11 9.29
C ALA A 317 18.67 -13.30 7.99
N ARG A 318 18.42 -12.44 7.00
CA ARG A 318 19.11 -12.46 5.71
C ARG A 318 20.60 -12.11 5.87
N ILE A 319 20.92 -11.06 6.64
CA ILE A 319 22.30 -10.69 7.01
C ILE A 319 23.01 -11.84 7.70
N SER A 320 22.34 -12.51 8.65
CA SER A 320 22.87 -13.70 9.32
C SER A 320 23.22 -14.81 8.33
N GLY A 321 22.30 -15.11 7.39
CA GLY A 321 22.53 -16.09 6.33
C GLY A 321 23.77 -15.76 5.49
N THR A 322 23.91 -14.50 5.08
CA THR A 322 25.06 -14.04 4.28
C THR A 322 26.38 -14.15 5.06
N TYR A 323 26.42 -13.79 6.35
CA TYR A 323 27.62 -14.00 7.17
C TYR A 323 28.05 -15.46 7.27
N ARG A 324 27.09 -16.39 7.40
CA ARG A 324 27.39 -17.84 7.40
C ARG A 324 28.03 -18.28 6.08
N MET A 325 27.61 -17.72 4.94
CA MET A 325 28.22 -18.01 3.63
C MET A 325 29.68 -17.54 3.54
N PHE A 326 30.04 -16.49 4.29
CA PHE A 326 31.41 -16.01 4.40
C PHE A 326 32.26 -16.77 5.44
N GLY A 327 31.65 -17.69 6.21
CA GLY A 327 32.32 -18.42 7.29
C GLY A 327 32.39 -17.66 8.62
N ASP A 328 31.82 -16.45 8.72
CA ASP A 328 31.76 -15.68 9.97
C ASP A 328 30.54 -16.10 10.80
N LEU A 329 30.69 -17.21 11.51
CA LEU A 329 29.62 -17.81 12.30
C LEU A 329 29.27 -16.96 13.53
N GLU A 330 30.20 -16.16 14.06
CA GLU A 330 29.98 -15.34 15.24
C GLU A 330 29.05 -14.17 14.92
N SER A 331 29.39 -13.36 13.90
CA SER A 331 28.52 -12.29 13.41
C SER A 331 27.17 -12.84 12.95
N GLY A 332 27.19 -13.99 12.26
CA GLY A 332 25.98 -14.70 11.86
C GLY A 332 25.05 -15.04 13.04
N ALA A 333 25.60 -15.55 14.14
CA ALA A 333 24.83 -15.90 15.35
C ALA A 333 24.25 -14.67 16.07
N GLN A 334 24.99 -13.56 16.10
CA GLN A 334 24.51 -12.30 16.69
C GLN A 334 23.28 -11.78 15.94
N PHE A 335 23.35 -11.68 14.61
CA PHE A 335 22.22 -11.23 13.79
C PHE A 335 21.04 -12.21 13.82
N LEU A 336 21.29 -13.52 13.91
CA LEU A 336 20.20 -14.49 14.07
C LEU A 336 19.44 -14.29 15.39
N THR A 337 20.14 -13.93 16.46
CA THR A 337 19.53 -13.64 17.76
C THR A 337 18.63 -12.42 17.68
N GLN A 338 19.10 -11.34 17.05
CA GLN A 338 18.30 -10.13 16.80
C GLN A 338 17.08 -10.44 15.93
N ALA A 339 17.28 -11.18 14.84
CA ALA A 339 16.21 -11.60 13.93
C ALA A 339 15.10 -12.36 14.66
N LYS A 340 15.45 -13.29 15.56
CA LYS A 340 14.48 -14.03 16.37
C LYS A 340 13.72 -13.14 17.36
N SER A 341 14.37 -12.12 17.91
CA SER A 341 13.70 -11.13 18.78
C SER A 341 12.63 -10.35 18.00
N HIS A 342 13.01 -9.76 16.87
CA HIS A 342 12.09 -9.01 16.03
C HIS A 342 10.98 -9.89 15.44
N LEU A 343 11.29 -11.15 15.10
CA LEU A 343 10.25 -12.09 14.67
C LEU A 343 9.23 -12.33 15.79
N ARG A 344 9.66 -12.44 17.05
CA ARG A 344 8.73 -12.56 18.18
C ARG A 344 7.88 -11.29 18.33
N GLU A 345 8.50 -10.11 18.29
CA GLU A 345 7.79 -8.82 18.34
C GLU A 345 6.74 -8.72 17.22
N TYR A 346 7.09 -9.15 16.01
CA TYR A 346 6.16 -9.20 14.89
C TYR A 346 4.99 -10.15 15.14
N ARG A 347 5.24 -11.37 15.65
CA ARG A 347 4.17 -12.33 15.97
C ARG A 347 3.26 -11.85 17.10
N ASP A 348 3.82 -11.18 18.11
CA ASP A 348 3.06 -10.57 19.20
C ASP A 348 2.17 -9.43 18.67
N LEU A 349 2.70 -8.61 17.75
CA LEU A 349 1.92 -7.58 17.05
C LEU A 349 0.79 -8.21 16.25
N GLN A 350 1.06 -9.25 15.45
CA GLN A 350 0.01 -9.96 14.69
C GLN A 350 -1.11 -10.44 15.60
N GLU A 351 -0.79 -11.02 16.76
CA GLU A 351 -1.81 -11.46 17.71
C GLU A 351 -2.62 -10.29 18.27
N LYS A 352 -1.99 -9.17 18.63
CA LYS A 352 -2.70 -7.95 19.03
C LYS A 352 -3.68 -7.51 17.93
N LEU A 353 -3.27 -7.54 16.67
CA LEU A 353 -4.11 -7.15 15.55
C LEU A 353 -5.26 -8.13 15.32
N ARG A 354 -5.05 -9.44 15.50
CA ARG A 354 -6.16 -10.43 15.45
C ARG A 354 -7.22 -10.15 16.50
N LEU A 355 -6.80 -9.78 17.71
CA LEU A 355 -7.74 -9.41 18.76
C LEU A 355 -8.46 -8.10 18.44
N LEU A 356 -7.77 -7.12 17.84
CA LEU A 356 -8.38 -5.87 17.46
C LEU A 356 -9.34 -6.01 16.26
N SER A 357 -9.05 -6.95 15.35
CA SER A 357 -9.83 -7.16 14.12
C SER A 357 -11.26 -7.64 14.36
N VAL A 358 -11.57 -8.16 15.55
CA VAL A 358 -12.96 -8.51 15.95
C VAL A 358 -13.90 -7.30 15.95
N ASN A 359 -13.34 -6.10 16.04
CA ASN A 359 -14.10 -4.85 16.00
C ASN A 359 -14.32 -4.33 14.57
N ILE A 360 -13.67 -4.93 13.56
CA ILE A 360 -13.96 -4.65 12.16
C ILE A 360 -15.22 -5.47 11.82
N PRO A 361 -16.32 -4.82 11.38
CA PRO A 361 -17.55 -5.50 10.98
C PRO A 361 -17.30 -6.61 9.95
N ASP A 362 -18.19 -7.60 9.88
CA ASP A 362 -18.05 -8.67 8.87
C ASP A 362 -18.21 -8.09 7.45
N PRO A 363 -17.41 -8.50 6.45
CA PRO A 363 -17.55 -8.04 5.07
C PRO A 363 -18.94 -8.28 4.45
N ASP A 364 -19.75 -9.19 4.98
CA ASP A 364 -21.12 -9.44 4.52
C ASP A 364 -22.13 -8.45 5.11
N SER A 365 -21.76 -7.71 6.17
CA SER A 365 -22.51 -6.52 6.59
C SER A 365 -22.33 -5.32 5.64
N PHE A 366 -21.49 -5.50 4.62
CA PHE A 366 -21.10 -4.51 3.63
C PHE A 366 -21.81 -4.70 2.28
N GLU A 367 -23.02 -5.26 2.31
CA GLU A 367 -23.93 -5.44 1.16
C GLU A 367 -25.15 -4.52 1.25
#